data_AF-A0A7X7L5R2-F1
#
_entry.id   AF-A0A7X7L5R2-F1
#
_cell.length_a   1.000
_cell.length_b   1.000
_cell.length_c   1.000
_cell.angle_alpha   90.00
_cell.angle_beta   90.00
_cell.angle_gamma   90.00
#
_symmetry.space_group_name_H-M   'P 1'
#
loop_
_entity.id
_entity.type
_entity.pdbx_description
1 polymer ?
#
loop_
_entity_poly.entity_id
_entity_poly.type
_entity_poly.pdbx_seq_one_letter_code
_entity_poly.pdbx_strand_id
1 'polypeptide(L)'
;MDINELQKYLEKIDFSALSKDNVKLSEDDAYVGELYNSAIDNIKQDNIDVARIKLARVVKLDPTFQKAKILLDKINGLERDKSLGEKMEEALDKKDDRPKEKKVTKNTDQVKTDKTSKKNILDKNQIYKKRSSITLPSRNKKMTPLAFIKIQMVIIIALLVVILVLIAVMIGMKKKFDNYVSVQPDLMAKIETLEQEQEEQEALYQSTVTQYNTTIADLENRLSSSDTDIEAAQKESEMLTQKNYLYYGKYLASDLKYNDALSTLLQIELEKAFFTESELKLYDETLELSRMNIAISLYNSGNKLYQDLKYKEAFSNFYEIWNYYPDYQLVAKWEGNTVYSNLVYDSVYKMSRCAYEIGEFNTAISGYEFIEKSNSEFANANIEGLIYHSAKAYAGIEDYVKAEQLFQKVINEYPNSELVTYAKERLSAVQDKLGR
;
A
#
# COMPACT_ATOMS: atom_id res chain seq x y z
N MET A 1 4.65 22.68 19.07
CA MET A 1 6.01 22.25 18.69
C MET A 1 5.95 21.89 17.20
N ASP A 2 6.95 22.21 16.38
CA ASP A 2 6.96 21.84 14.95
C ASP A 2 7.82 20.58 14.73
N ILE A 3 7.50 19.77 13.71
CA ILE A 3 8.22 18.54 13.33
C ILE A 3 9.71 18.80 13.10
N ASN A 4 10.07 19.98 12.61
CA ASN A 4 11.47 20.39 12.44
C ASN A 4 12.24 20.44 13.78
N GLU A 5 11.55 20.67 14.89
CA GLU A 5 12.14 20.70 16.23
C GLU A 5 12.31 19.29 16.83
N LEU A 6 11.52 18.31 16.37
CA LEU A 6 11.64 16.89 16.75
C LEU A 6 12.91 16.23 16.23
N GLN A 7 13.45 16.69 15.09
CA GLN A 7 14.65 16.11 14.47
C GLN A 7 15.86 16.04 15.40
N LYS A 8 15.95 16.97 16.38
CA LYS A 8 17.02 17.01 17.39
C LYS A 8 16.99 15.84 18.37
N TYR A 9 15.91 15.06 18.39
CA TYR A 9 15.68 13.95 19.33
C TYR A 9 15.64 12.58 18.64
N LEU A 10 15.86 12.53 17.31
CA LEU A 10 15.74 11.33 16.47
C LEU A 10 17.03 10.50 16.41
N GLU A 11 17.60 10.20 17.57
CA GLU A 11 18.80 9.38 17.67
C GLU A 11 18.44 7.90 17.76
N LYS A 12 18.80 7.12 16.73
CA LYS A 12 18.59 5.67 16.70
C LYS A 12 19.60 4.94 17.59
N ILE A 13 19.19 3.79 18.11
CA ILE A 13 20.09 2.79 18.69
C ILE A 13 20.88 2.12 17.56
N ASP A 14 22.21 2.14 17.66
CA ASP A 14 23.11 1.42 16.76
C ASP A 14 23.40 0.02 17.30
N PHE A 15 22.62 -0.96 16.85
CA PHE A 15 22.81 -2.37 17.19
C PHE A 15 24.14 -2.95 16.68
N SER A 16 24.74 -2.34 15.64
CA SER A 16 26.02 -2.80 15.09
C SER A 16 27.21 -2.39 15.97
N ALA A 17 27.07 -1.35 16.78
CA ALA A 17 28.05 -0.97 17.79
C ALA A 17 27.99 -1.89 19.01
N LEU A 18 26.78 -2.24 19.46
CA LEU A 18 26.56 -3.09 20.65
C LEU A 18 27.07 -4.53 20.47
N SER A 19 27.00 -5.07 19.25
CA SER A 19 27.53 -6.41 18.92
C SER A 19 29.07 -6.47 18.89
N LYS A 20 29.76 -5.36 18.64
CA LYS A 20 31.24 -5.29 18.67
C LYS A 20 31.81 -5.31 20.08
N ASP A 21 31.04 -4.85 21.06
CA ASP A 21 31.43 -4.79 22.46
C ASP A 21 31.12 -6.09 23.24
N ASN A 22 30.76 -7.19 22.52
CA ASN A 22 30.34 -8.47 23.10
C ASN A 22 29.16 -8.36 24.10
N VAL A 23 28.36 -7.30 24.01
CA VAL A 23 27.16 -7.14 24.83
C VAL A 23 26.05 -7.97 24.21
N LYS A 24 25.72 -9.09 24.86
CA LYS A 24 24.60 -9.96 24.44
C LYS A 24 23.30 -9.36 24.99
N LEU A 25 22.55 -8.68 24.14
CA LEU A 25 21.20 -8.20 24.47
C LEU A 25 20.25 -9.39 24.62
N SER A 26 19.29 -9.27 25.54
CA SER A 26 18.15 -10.19 25.55
C SER A 26 17.27 -9.93 24.31
N GLU A 27 16.48 -10.93 23.91
CA GLU A 27 15.54 -10.78 22.79
C GLU A 27 14.52 -9.67 23.06
N ASP A 28 14.09 -9.51 24.31
CA ASP A 28 13.20 -8.45 24.75
C ASP A 28 13.85 -7.06 24.61
N ASP A 29 15.12 -6.90 25.01
CA ASP A 29 15.84 -5.62 24.87
C ASP A 29 16.08 -5.25 23.39
N ALA A 30 16.35 -6.25 22.54
CA ALA A 30 16.49 -6.06 21.10
C ALA A 30 15.18 -5.59 20.49
N TYR A 31 14.07 -6.25 20.82
CA TYR A 31 12.73 -5.90 20.36
C TYR A 31 12.33 -4.48 20.79
N VAL A 32 12.58 -4.10 22.04
CA VAL A 32 12.31 -2.75 22.55
C VAL A 32 13.10 -1.69 21.78
N GLY A 33 14.38 -1.95 21.48
CA GLY A 33 15.21 -1.02 20.71
C GLY A 33 14.82 -0.92 19.23
N GLU A 34 14.38 -2.02 18.61
CA GLU A 34 13.88 -2.02 17.23
C GLU A 34 12.58 -1.23 17.12
N LEU A 35 11.68 -1.41 18.09
CA LEU A 35 10.42 -0.69 18.16
C LEU A 35 10.64 0.82 18.33
N TYR A 36 11.64 1.22 19.13
CA TYR A 36 12.08 2.60 19.27
C TYR A 36 12.65 3.18 17.96
N ASN A 37 13.56 2.45 17.30
CA ASN A 37 14.13 2.88 16.02
C ASN A 37 13.06 2.99 14.92
N SER A 38 12.08 2.09 14.92
CA SER A 38 10.93 2.11 14.02
C SER A 38 10.04 3.33 14.28
N ALA A 39 9.84 3.71 15.54
CA ALA A 39 9.11 4.94 15.87
C ALA A 39 9.83 6.18 15.32
N ILE A 40 11.16 6.24 15.42
CA ILE A 40 11.96 7.34 14.85
C ILE A 40 11.78 7.45 13.33
N ASP A 41 11.78 6.34 12.61
CA ASP A 41 11.55 6.35 11.17
C ASP A 41 10.16 6.87 10.82
N ASN A 42 9.16 6.50 11.61
CA ASN A 42 7.79 7.00 11.42
C ASN A 42 7.70 8.50 11.66
N ILE A 43 8.46 9.08 12.61
CA ILE A 43 8.52 10.54 12.78
C ILE A 43 9.15 11.22 11.56
N LYS A 44 10.21 10.64 10.98
CA LYS A 44 10.87 11.20 9.78
C LYS A 44 9.97 11.17 8.55
N GLN A 45 9.02 10.25 8.50
CA GLN A 45 8.06 10.06 7.43
C GLN A 45 6.73 10.79 7.69
N ASP A 46 6.66 11.64 8.72
CA ASP A 46 5.45 12.36 9.11
C ASP A 46 4.28 11.44 9.53
N ASN A 47 4.59 10.23 10.00
CA ASN A 47 3.65 9.24 10.52
C ASN A 47 3.54 9.36 12.05
N ILE A 48 3.10 10.52 12.54
CA ILE A 48 3.17 10.92 13.95
C ILE A 48 2.34 10.00 14.88
N ASP A 49 1.15 9.56 14.48
CA ASP A 49 0.33 8.66 15.31
C ASP A 49 0.97 7.27 15.47
N VAL A 50 1.55 6.72 14.40
CA VAL A 50 2.26 5.43 14.44
C VAL A 50 3.49 5.52 15.34
N ALA A 51 4.23 6.63 15.23
CA ALA A 51 5.35 6.90 16.13
C ALA A 51 4.90 6.98 17.60
N ARG A 52 3.77 7.66 17.88
CA ARG A 52 3.18 7.75 19.23
C ARG A 52 2.86 6.36 19.79
N ILE A 53 2.17 5.52 19.03
CA ILE A 53 1.79 4.16 19.44
C ILE A 53 3.04 3.33 19.74
N LYS A 54 4.02 3.33 18.85
CA LYS A 54 5.27 2.58 19.02
C LYS A 54 6.05 3.06 20.24
N LEU A 55 6.15 4.38 20.47
CA LEU A 55 6.81 4.92 21.66
C LEU A 55 6.06 4.60 22.96
N ALA A 56 4.73 4.67 22.96
CA ALA A 56 3.92 4.23 24.10
C ALA A 56 4.14 2.75 24.42
N ARG A 57 4.29 1.91 23.39
CA ARG A 57 4.60 0.50 23.54
C ARG A 57 6.02 0.27 24.07
N VAL A 58 7.03 1.01 23.60
CA VAL A 58 8.39 0.99 24.14
C VAL A 58 8.39 1.35 25.63
N VAL A 59 7.74 2.45 26.02
CA VAL A 59 7.66 2.90 27.43
C VAL A 59 6.90 1.89 28.31
N LYS A 60 5.94 1.16 27.75
CA LYS A 60 5.22 0.11 28.48
C LYS A 60 6.07 -1.15 28.70
N LEU A 61 6.86 -1.53 27.70
CA LEU A 61 7.72 -2.73 27.75
C LEU A 61 8.99 -2.48 28.58
N ASP A 62 9.57 -1.29 28.46
CA ASP A 62 10.68 -0.82 29.27
C ASP A 62 10.40 0.59 29.83
N PRO A 63 9.80 0.68 31.03
CA PRO A 63 9.54 1.96 31.70
C PRO A 63 10.80 2.78 32.01
N THR A 64 11.99 2.17 31.97
CA THR A 64 13.26 2.85 32.24
C THR A 64 13.84 3.52 30.99
N PHE A 65 13.30 3.24 29.80
CA PHE A 65 13.73 3.80 28.52
C PHE A 65 13.40 5.30 28.38
N GLN A 66 14.25 6.14 28.99
CA GLN A 66 14.00 7.60 29.09
C GLN A 66 13.88 8.30 27.74
N LYS A 67 14.67 7.87 26.73
CA LYS A 67 14.64 8.50 25.39
C LYS A 67 13.27 8.33 24.72
N ALA A 68 12.62 7.18 24.88
CA ALA A 68 11.31 6.91 24.33
C ALA A 68 10.21 7.70 25.04
N LYS A 69 10.30 7.81 26.37
CA LYS A 69 9.38 8.61 27.20
C LYS A 69 9.41 10.09 26.81
N ILE A 70 10.60 10.67 26.73
CA ILE A 70 10.78 12.08 26.32
C ILE A 70 10.23 12.33 24.92
N LEU A 71 10.44 11.39 23.99
CA LEU A 71 9.98 11.54 22.61
C LEU A 71 8.45 11.39 22.50
N LEU A 72 7.85 10.49 23.29
CA LEU A 72 6.40 10.32 23.41
C LEU A 72 5.72 11.59 23.94
N ASP A 73 6.24 12.16 25.02
CA ASP A 73 5.71 13.39 25.63
C ASP A 73 5.70 14.56 24.64
N LYS A 74 6.73 14.64 23.78
CA LYS A 74 6.83 15.67 22.72
C LYS A 74 5.82 15.45 21.60
N ILE A 75 5.63 14.22 21.16
CA ILE A 75 4.65 13.87 20.10
C ILE A 75 3.21 14.07 20.57
N ASN A 76 2.94 13.89 21.86
CA ASN A 76 1.63 14.18 22.45
C ASN A 76 1.31 15.68 22.49
N GLY A 77 2.33 16.56 22.39
CA GLY A 77 2.18 18.01 22.34
C GLY A 77 2.06 18.62 20.93
N LEU A 78 1.86 17.82 19.89
CA LEU A 78 1.62 18.29 18.51
C LEU A 78 0.11 18.44 18.24
N GLU A 79 -0.32 19.56 17.65
CA GLU A 79 -1.69 19.71 17.13
C GLU A 79 -1.92 18.74 15.96
N ARG A 80 -3.09 18.09 15.92
CA ARG A 80 -3.42 16.99 15.00
C ARG A 80 -4.10 17.50 13.73
N ASP A 81 -3.58 17.09 12.57
CA ASP A 81 -4.40 16.88 11.37
C ASP A 81 -5.14 15.54 11.48
N LYS A 82 -6.36 15.47 10.92
CA LYS A 82 -7.19 14.25 10.96
C LYS A 82 -6.47 13.06 10.32
N SER A 83 -6.51 11.90 10.99
CA SER A 83 -5.86 10.68 10.51
C SER A 83 -6.53 10.15 9.23
N LEU A 84 -5.85 9.28 8.48
CA LEU A 84 -6.46 8.62 7.31
C LEU A 84 -7.62 7.69 7.75
N GLY A 85 -7.52 7.06 8.93
CA GLY A 85 -8.60 6.31 9.55
C GLY A 85 -9.82 7.17 9.87
N GLU A 86 -9.62 8.36 10.45
CA GLU A 86 -10.69 9.34 10.70
C GLU A 86 -11.31 9.84 9.39
N LYS A 87 -10.51 10.00 8.32
CA LYS A 87 -11.01 10.34 6.98
C LYS A 87 -11.82 9.20 6.34
N MET A 88 -11.46 7.94 6.62
CA MET A 88 -12.17 6.76 6.16
C MET A 88 -13.46 6.50 6.94
N GLU A 89 -13.47 6.69 8.26
CA GLU A 89 -14.66 6.66 9.11
C GLU A 89 -15.69 7.70 8.62
N GLU A 90 -15.22 8.91 8.32
CA GLU A 90 -16.06 9.98 7.75
C GLU A 90 -16.57 9.67 6.33
N ALA A 91 -15.92 8.77 5.59
CA ALA A 91 -16.34 8.34 4.25
C ALA A 91 -17.28 7.13 4.29
N LEU A 92 -17.18 6.29 5.33
CA LEU A 92 -18.03 5.12 5.54
C LEU A 92 -19.38 5.51 6.16
N ASP A 93 -19.39 6.48 7.09
CA ASP A 93 -20.64 7.02 7.67
C ASP A 93 -21.51 7.75 6.63
N LYS A 94 -20.92 8.25 5.53
CA LYS A 94 -21.64 8.95 4.45
C LYS A 94 -22.40 8.03 3.49
N LYS A 95 -22.41 6.70 3.69
CA LYS A 95 -23.13 5.76 2.83
C LYS A 95 -24.58 5.48 3.24
N ASP A 96 -25.03 5.93 4.42
CA ASP A 96 -26.42 5.70 4.87
C ASP A 96 -27.43 6.79 4.48
N ASP A 97 -26.99 7.87 3.81
CA ASP A 97 -27.91 8.90 3.32
C ASP A 97 -27.57 9.37 1.90
N ARG A 98 -28.21 8.78 0.90
CA ARG A 98 -28.50 9.47 -0.37
C ARG A 98 -29.84 9.01 -0.97
N PRO A 99 -30.61 9.88 -1.67
CA PRO A 99 -30.45 11.33 -1.85
C PRO A 99 -31.75 12.15 -1.65
N LYS A 100 -31.62 13.42 -1.26
CA LYS A 100 -32.57 14.46 -1.71
C LYS A 100 -31.83 15.69 -2.22
N GLU A 101 -32.34 16.18 -3.33
CA GLU A 101 -31.86 17.29 -4.15
C GLU A 101 -31.72 18.65 -3.43
N LYS A 102 -30.78 19.45 -3.96
CA LYS A 102 -30.74 20.94 -4.04
C LYS A 102 -30.66 21.76 -2.73
N LYS A 103 -29.58 22.54 -2.60
CA LYS A 103 -29.55 23.96 -3.03
C LYS A 103 -28.19 24.63 -2.82
N VAL A 104 -27.84 25.41 -3.84
CA VAL A 104 -26.85 26.49 -3.86
C VAL A 104 -27.10 27.50 -2.74
N THR A 105 -26.06 27.90 -2.01
CA THR A 105 -25.90 29.29 -1.52
C THR A 105 -24.44 29.66 -1.30
N LYS A 106 -24.05 30.79 -1.91
CA LYS A 106 -22.84 31.59 -1.71
C LYS A 106 -22.69 32.07 -0.26
N ASN A 107 -21.45 32.30 0.18
CA ASN A 107 -20.94 33.56 0.76
C ASN A 107 -19.41 33.45 0.91
N THR A 108 -18.57 34.20 0.18
CA THR A 108 -18.11 35.61 0.33
C THR A 108 -17.41 35.95 1.65
N ASP A 109 -16.21 36.53 1.48
CA ASP A 109 -15.41 37.35 2.41
C ASP A 109 -14.66 36.62 3.55
N GLN A 110 -13.41 36.92 3.89
CA GLN A 110 -12.70 38.20 3.79
C GLN A 110 -11.17 38.01 3.92
N VAL A 111 -10.44 38.73 3.07
CA VAL A 111 -9.00 39.02 3.17
C VAL A 111 -8.73 39.94 4.36
N LYS A 112 -7.75 39.63 5.21
CA LYS A 112 -6.93 40.66 5.88
C LYS A 112 -5.46 40.25 6.00
N THR A 113 -4.68 41.01 5.24
CA THR A 113 -3.26 41.34 5.41
C THR A 113 -2.95 41.86 6.81
N ASP A 114 -1.78 41.53 7.37
CA ASP A 114 -0.74 42.56 7.52
C ASP A 114 0.65 42.04 7.87
N LYS A 115 1.64 42.78 7.35
CA LYS A 115 3.09 42.63 7.51
C LYS A 115 3.57 43.32 8.78
N THR A 116 4.66 42.85 9.40
CA THR A 116 5.81 43.66 9.91
C THR A 116 6.78 42.72 10.64
N SER A 117 8.03 42.52 10.18
CA SER A 117 9.23 43.37 10.27
C SER A 117 10.16 43.00 11.44
N LYS A 118 11.38 42.61 11.04
CA LYS A 118 12.63 42.31 11.76
C LYS A 118 12.98 43.23 12.96
N LYS A 119 13.63 42.67 13.99
CA LYS A 119 14.99 43.09 14.44
C LYS A 119 15.63 42.19 15.53
N ASN A 120 16.94 42.00 15.37
CA ASN A 120 17.91 41.38 16.28
C ASN A 120 18.08 42.12 17.61
N ILE A 121 18.39 41.39 18.69
CA ILE A 121 19.28 41.84 19.79
C ILE A 121 20.18 40.68 20.25
N LEU A 122 21.45 41.04 20.45
CA LEU A 122 22.62 40.25 20.84
C LEU A 122 22.67 39.93 22.35
N ASP A 123 23.26 38.78 22.67
CA ASP A 123 24.17 38.43 23.79
C ASP A 123 23.97 38.99 25.22
N LYS A 124 23.98 38.05 26.19
CA LYS A 124 24.93 38.10 27.33
C LYS A 124 25.12 36.75 28.04
N ASN A 125 26.40 36.41 28.16
CA ASN A 125 27.04 35.30 28.87
C ASN A 125 26.55 35.03 30.31
N GLN A 126 26.57 33.74 30.71
CA GLN A 126 27.08 33.34 32.03
C GLN A 126 27.98 32.09 31.93
N ILE A 127 29.11 32.20 32.61
CA ILE A 127 30.26 31.30 32.69
C ILE A 127 30.11 30.40 33.92
N TYR A 128 30.30 29.08 33.81
CA TYR A 128 30.87 28.26 34.90
C TYR A 128 31.72 27.07 34.38
N LYS A 129 33.05 27.26 34.50
CA LYS A 129 34.15 26.34 34.88
C LYS A 129 34.17 24.85 34.45
N LYS A 130 34.99 24.59 33.41
CA LYS A 130 36.17 23.69 33.30
C LYS A 130 36.29 22.48 34.27
N ARG A 131 36.29 21.26 33.70
CA ARG A 131 37.11 20.12 34.17
C ARG A 131 37.78 19.39 32.99
N SER A 132 39.10 19.28 33.13
CA SER A 132 40.13 18.49 32.45
C SER A 132 39.78 17.57 31.26
N SER A 133 40.46 17.84 30.15
CA SER A 133 40.62 17.01 28.96
C SER A 133 41.41 15.72 29.22
N ILE A 134 40.80 14.58 28.90
CA ILE A 134 41.52 13.35 28.51
C ILE A 134 41.41 13.25 26.99
N THR A 135 42.51 13.54 26.30
CA THR A 135 42.63 13.29 24.86
C THR A 135 42.90 11.80 24.62
N LEU A 136 41.89 11.07 24.13
CA LEU A 136 42.10 9.80 23.44
C LEU A 136 42.43 10.05 21.96
N PRO A 137 43.37 9.32 21.36
CA PRO A 137 43.81 9.57 19.99
C PRO A 137 42.73 9.13 18.99
N SER A 138 42.20 10.10 18.23
CA SER A 138 41.45 9.84 17.00
C SER A 138 42.36 9.16 15.99
N ARG A 139 42.11 7.88 15.72
CA ARG A 139 42.71 7.15 14.60
C ARG A 139 41.73 7.10 13.42
N ASN A 140 41.34 8.27 12.92
CA ASN A 140 40.72 8.38 11.59
C ASN A 140 41.78 8.16 10.52
N LYS A 141 42.08 6.89 10.23
CA LYS A 141 42.88 6.52 9.06
C LYS A 141 42.00 6.73 7.83
N LYS A 142 42.07 7.92 7.23
CA LYS A 142 41.48 8.19 5.90
C LYS A 142 41.94 7.09 4.97
N MET A 143 41.00 6.29 4.44
CA MET A 143 41.32 5.24 3.47
C MET A 143 42.04 5.88 2.29
N THR A 144 43.17 5.28 1.90
CA THR A 144 43.84 5.70 0.67
C THR A 144 42.91 5.39 -0.52
N PRO A 145 42.93 6.19 -1.60
CA PRO A 145 42.11 5.95 -2.79
C PRO A 145 42.24 4.51 -3.32
N LEU A 146 43.42 3.90 -3.17
CA LEU A 146 43.69 2.52 -3.56
C LEU A 146 42.93 1.48 -2.69
N ALA A 147 42.74 1.74 -1.40
CA ALA A 147 41.94 0.88 -0.52
C ALA A 147 40.44 0.98 -0.85
N PHE A 148 39.97 2.16 -1.25
CA PHE A 148 38.59 2.36 -1.70
C PHE A 148 38.31 1.62 -3.03
N ILE A 149 39.23 1.72 -4.00
CA ILE A 149 39.13 1.00 -5.28
C ILE A 149 39.11 -0.52 -5.07
N LYS A 150 39.93 -1.05 -4.15
CA LYS A 150 39.93 -2.49 -3.84
C LYS A 150 38.61 -2.97 -3.23
N ILE A 151 37.97 -2.18 -2.37
CA ILE A 151 36.67 -2.53 -1.79
C ILE A 151 35.57 -2.48 -2.86
N GLN A 152 35.59 -1.47 -3.74
CA GLN A 152 34.65 -1.37 -4.86
C GLN A 152 34.79 -2.54 -5.84
N MET A 153 36.01 -2.99 -6.13
CA MET A 153 36.27 -4.17 -6.98
C MET A 153 35.68 -5.46 -6.38
N VAL A 154 35.78 -5.65 -5.06
CA VAL A 154 35.18 -6.82 -4.39
C VAL A 154 33.66 -6.79 -4.46
N ILE A 155 33.05 -5.60 -4.30
CA ILE A 155 31.59 -5.43 -4.43
C ILE A 155 31.12 -5.73 -5.87
N ILE A 156 31.86 -5.24 -6.88
CA ILE A 156 31.55 -5.50 -8.30
C ILE A 156 31.66 -6.99 -8.62
N ILE A 157 32.71 -7.66 -8.14
CA ILE A 157 32.89 -9.11 -8.34
C ILE A 157 31.76 -9.89 -7.64
N ALA A 158 31.37 -9.50 -6.42
CA ALA A 158 30.24 -10.13 -5.73
C ALA A 158 28.91 -9.96 -6.49
N LEU A 159 28.66 -8.78 -7.06
CA LEU A 159 27.48 -8.53 -7.90
C LEU A 159 27.49 -9.37 -9.18
N LEU A 160 28.64 -9.50 -9.84
CA LEU A 160 28.78 -10.35 -11.02
C LEU A 160 28.51 -11.83 -10.72
N VAL A 161 28.96 -12.32 -9.56
CA VAL A 161 28.68 -13.71 -9.12
C VAL A 161 27.18 -13.91 -8.87
N VAL A 162 26.49 -12.95 -8.25
CA VAL A 162 25.03 -13.00 -8.07
C VAL A 162 24.30 -13.01 -9.41
N ILE A 163 24.72 -12.17 -10.36
CA ILE A 163 24.17 -12.16 -11.73
C ILE A 163 24.39 -13.52 -12.41
N LEU A 164 25.56 -14.13 -12.29
CA LEU A 164 25.83 -15.45 -12.86
C LEU A 164 24.97 -16.54 -12.22
N VAL A 165 24.72 -16.48 -10.91
CA VAL A 165 23.80 -17.39 -10.22
C VAL A 165 22.37 -17.19 -10.72
N LEU A 166 21.91 -15.94 -10.88
CA LEU A 166 20.59 -15.65 -11.45
C LEU A 166 20.45 -16.14 -12.89
N ILE A 167 21.50 -16.00 -13.72
CA ILE A 167 21.55 -16.54 -15.08
C ILE A 167 21.47 -18.07 -15.04
N ALA A 168 22.20 -18.74 -14.15
CA ALA A 168 22.14 -20.19 -14.00
C ALA A 168 20.77 -20.68 -13.54
N VAL A 169 20.10 -19.94 -12.65
CA VAL A 169 18.70 -20.20 -12.23
C VAL A 169 17.74 -20.01 -13.40
N MET A 170 17.87 -18.93 -14.17
CA MET A 170 17.08 -18.71 -15.39
C MET A 170 17.28 -19.82 -16.43
N ILE A 171 18.52 -20.26 -16.66
CA ILE A 171 18.83 -21.39 -17.55
C ILE A 171 18.21 -22.69 -17.02
N GLY A 172 18.26 -22.93 -15.70
CA GLY A 172 17.64 -24.09 -15.07
C GLY A 172 16.11 -24.11 -15.18
N MET A 173 15.47 -22.95 -15.02
CA MET A 173 14.02 -22.79 -15.22
C MET A 173 13.65 -22.98 -16.69
N LYS A 174 14.41 -22.37 -17.61
CA LYS A 174 14.23 -22.53 -19.06
C LYS A 174 14.35 -24.00 -19.46
N LYS A 175 15.36 -24.73 -18.97
CA LYS A 175 15.52 -26.16 -19.27
C LYS A 175 14.37 -27.04 -18.73
N LYS A 176 13.78 -26.68 -17.59
CA LYS A 176 12.58 -27.37 -17.07
C LYS A 176 11.35 -27.08 -17.93
N PHE A 177 11.20 -25.84 -18.39
CA PHE A 177 10.16 -25.44 -19.34
C PHE A 177 10.35 -26.15 -20.69
N ASP A 178 11.55 -26.09 -21.28
CA ASP A 178 11.91 -26.78 -22.51
C ASP A 178 11.68 -28.29 -22.40
N ASN A 179 12.01 -28.92 -21.27
CA ASN A 179 11.71 -30.34 -21.04
C ASN A 179 10.20 -30.62 -20.96
N TYR A 180 9.43 -29.80 -20.25
CA TYR A 180 7.96 -29.94 -20.17
C TYR A 180 7.29 -29.78 -21.55
N VAL A 181 7.75 -28.78 -22.29
CA VAL A 181 7.30 -28.45 -23.64
C VAL A 181 7.74 -29.49 -24.66
N SER A 182 8.95 -30.06 -24.55
CA SER A 182 9.47 -31.09 -25.48
C SER A 182 8.69 -32.41 -25.43
N VAL A 183 7.93 -32.64 -24.36
CA VAL A 183 7.04 -33.80 -24.20
C VAL A 183 5.67 -33.55 -24.86
N GLN A 184 5.40 -32.33 -25.35
CA GLN A 184 4.17 -31.94 -26.04
C GLN A 184 4.48 -31.24 -27.38
N PRO A 185 4.60 -31.99 -28.49
CA PRO A 185 5.09 -31.46 -29.77
C PRO A 185 4.23 -30.33 -30.37
N ASP A 186 2.94 -30.24 -30.01
CA ASP A 186 2.01 -29.23 -30.53
C ASP A 186 1.94 -27.97 -29.67
N LEU A 187 2.54 -27.96 -28.47
CA LEU A 187 2.41 -26.85 -27.52
C LEU A 187 3.22 -25.63 -27.96
N MET A 188 4.43 -25.82 -28.51
CA MET A 188 5.25 -24.71 -29.03
C MET A 188 4.60 -24.04 -30.23
N ALA A 189 4.11 -24.84 -31.18
CA ALA A 189 3.40 -24.31 -32.34
C ALA A 189 2.18 -23.50 -31.87
N LYS A 190 1.46 -23.96 -30.84
CA LYS A 190 0.32 -23.24 -30.28
C LYS A 190 0.72 -21.94 -29.56
N ILE A 191 1.84 -21.93 -28.83
CA ILE A 191 2.38 -20.71 -28.20
C ILE A 191 2.78 -19.72 -29.28
N GLU A 192 3.54 -20.15 -30.29
CA GLU A 192 3.99 -19.31 -31.40
C GLU A 192 2.81 -18.71 -32.18
N THR A 193 1.75 -19.51 -32.44
CA THR A 193 0.53 -18.98 -33.07
C THR A 193 -0.18 -17.95 -32.19
N LEU A 194 -0.23 -18.16 -30.87
CA LEU A 194 -0.88 -17.21 -29.95
C LEU A 194 -0.07 -15.92 -29.82
N GLU A 195 1.26 -16.02 -29.78
CA GLU A 195 2.16 -14.86 -29.79
C GLU A 195 1.99 -14.05 -31.08
N GLN A 196 1.95 -14.73 -32.24
CA GLN A 196 1.74 -14.06 -33.52
C GLN A 196 0.34 -13.40 -33.60
N GLU A 197 -0.72 -14.09 -33.19
CA GLU A 197 -2.08 -13.53 -33.12
C GLU A 197 -2.14 -12.30 -32.21
N GLN A 198 -1.39 -12.32 -31.10
CA GLN A 198 -1.31 -11.19 -30.17
C GLN A 198 -0.58 -9.99 -30.80
N GLU A 199 0.55 -10.20 -31.48
CA GLU A 199 1.29 -9.16 -32.20
C GLU A 199 0.46 -8.53 -33.32
N GLU A 200 -0.26 -9.34 -34.10
CA GLU A 200 -1.16 -8.87 -35.16
C GLU A 200 -2.30 -8.01 -34.60
N GLN A 201 -2.88 -8.41 -33.45
CA GLN A 201 -3.90 -7.60 -32.79
C GLN A 201 -3.36 -6.29 -32.23
N GLU A 202 -2.18 -6.29 -31.63
CA GLU A 202 -1.55 -5.06 -31.13
C GLU A 202 -1.30 -4.06 -32.26
N ALA A 203 -0.75 -4.53 -33.38
CA ALA A 203 -0.52 -3.71 -34.57
C ALA A 203 -1.85 -3.17 -35.14
N LEU A 204 -2.92 -3.97 -35.13
CA LEU A 204 -4.25 -3.52 -35.53
C LEU A 204 -4.75 -2.37 -34.64
N TYR A 205 -4.67 -2.51 -33.31
CA TYR A 205 -5.11 -1.47 -32.39
C TYR A 205 -4.30 -0.18 -32.55
N GLN A 206 -2.98 -0.29 -32.71
CA GLN A 206 -2.11 0.86 -32.96
C GLN A 206 -2.47 1.58 -34.28
N SER A 207 -2.75 0.82 -35.34
CA SER A 207 -3.19 1.34 -36.63
C SER A 207 -4.54 2.06 -36.51
N THR A 208 -5.52 1.44 -35.82
CA THR A 208 -6.83 2.05 -35.57
C THR A 208 -6.72 3.36 -34.78
N VAL A 209 -5.89 3.41 -33.74
CA VAL A 209 -5.62 4.66 -32.99
C VAL A 209 -5.05 5.75 -33.90
N THR A 210 -4.11 5.38 -34.79
CA THR A 210 -3.52 6.33 -35.75
C THR A 210 -4.56 6.87 -36.74
N GLN A 211 -5.46 6.00 -37.21
CA GLN A 211 -6.57 6.39 -38.08
C GLN A 211 -7.52 7.37 -37.36
N TYR A 212 -7.93 7.07 -36.13
CA TYR A 212 -8.80 7.97 -35.37
C TYR A 212 -8.14 9.32 -35.10
N ASN A 213 -6.88 9.35 -34.67
CA ASN A 213 -6.14 10.59 -34.48
C ASN A 213 -6.11 11.45 -35.75
N THR A 214 -5.90 10.82 -36.91
CA THR A 214 -5.86 11.50 -38.20
C THR A 214 -7.24 12.08 -38.58
N THR A 215 -8.30 11.28 -38.42
CA THR A 215 -9.67 11.70 -38.75
C THR A 215 -10.16 12.80 -37.81
N ILE A 216 -9.88 12.70 -36.50
CA ILE A 216 -10.22 13.75 -35.52
C ILE A 216 -9.54 15.07 -35.89
N ALA A 217 -8.24 15.03 -36.22
CA ALA A 217 -7.49 16.23 -36.61
C ALA A 217 -8.04 16.87 -37.91
N ASP A 218 -8.45 16.06 -38.89
CA ASP A 218 -9.10 16.59 -40.11
C ASP A 218 -10.45 17.26 -39.80
N LEU A 219 -11.27 16.64 -38.96
CA LEU A 219 -12.55 17.20 -38.52
C LEU A 219 -12.37 18.51 -37.76
N GLU A 220 -11.39 18.59 -36.86
CA GLU A 220 -11.06 19.81 -36.12
C GLU A 220 -10.61 20.94 -37.06
N ASN A 221 -9.80 20.63 -38.08
CA ASN A 221 -9.40 21.60 -39.09
C ASN A 221 -10.60 22.09 -39.93
N ARG A 222 -11.52 21.20 -40.31
CA ARG A 222 -12.75 21.55 -41.04
C ARG A 222 -13.68 22.41 -40.19
N LEU A 223 -13.82 22.11 -38.90
CA LEU A 223 -14.57 22.92 -37.94
C LEU A 223 -14.03 24.36 -37.85
N SER A 224 -12.71 24.54 -37.99
CA SER A 224 -12.08 25.86 -37.96
C SER A 224 -12.28 26.70 -39.24
N SER A 225 -12.74 26.11 -40.35
CA SER A 225 -12.71 26.71 -41.70
C SER A 225 -14.08 27.11 -42.31
N SER A 226 -15.13 27.27 -41.48
CA SER A 226 -16.39 28.00 -41.79
C SER A 226 -17.44 27.38 -42.73
N ASP A 227 -17.21 26.26 -43.42
CA ASP A 227 -18.15 25.72 -44.45
C ASP A 227 -18.81 24.37 -44.10
N THR A 228 -18.96 24.07 -42.81
CA THR A 228 -19.44 22.74 -42.36
C THR A 228 -20.64 22.84 -41.44
N ASP A 229 -21.50 21.81 -41.45
CA ASP A 229 -22.53 21.60 -40.43
C ASP A 229 -21.85 21.36 -39.07
N ILE A 230 -21.64 22.45 -38.33
CA ILE A 230 -20.77 22.51 -37.15
C ILE A 230 -21.20 21.50 -36.09
N GLU A 231 -22.50 21.35 -35.85
CA GLU A 231 -23.03 20.46 -34.82
C GLU A 231 -22.81 18.98 -35.17
N ALA A 232 -23.05 18.60 -36.43
CA ALA A 232 -22.83 17.24 -36.89
C ALA A 232 -21.34 16.84 -36.83
N ALA A 233 -20.45 17.74 -37.28
CA ALA A 233 -19.01 17.51 -37.26
C ALA A 233 -18.43 17.49 -35.82
N GLN A 234 -18.96 18.32 -34.91
CA GLN A 234 -18.59 18.25 -33.49
C GLN A 234 -19.00 16.92 -32.87
N LYS A 235 -20.24 16.49 -33.10
CA LYS A 235 -20.74 15.21 -32.57
C LYS A 235 -19.93 14.02 -33.11
N GLU A 236 -19.56 14.05 -34.38
CA GLU A 236 -18.71 13.01 -34.99
C GLU A 236 -17.30 13.01 -34.38
N SER A 237 -16.68 14.18 -34.21
CA SER A 237 -15.37 14.32 -33.56
C SER A 237 -15.37 13.78 -32.12
N GLU A 238 -16.40 14.13 -31.33
CA GLU A 238 -16.57 13.62 -29.97
C GLU A 238 -16.70 12.10 -29.95
N MET A 239 -17.56 11.53 -30.78
CA MET A 239 -17.73 10.09 -30.90
C MET A 239 -16.42 9.38 -31.25
N LEU A 240 -15.68 9.89 -32.23
CA LEU A 240 -14.39 9.32 -32.64
C LEU A 240 -13.34 9.45 -31.54
N THR A 241 -13.37 10.53 -30.75
CA THR A 241 -12.49 10.70 -29.58
C THR A 241 -12.75 9.62 -28.54
N GLN A 242 -14.01 9.31 -28.24
CA GLN A 242 -14.35 8.22 -27.31
C GLN A 242 -13.89 6.85 -27.83
N LYS A 243 -14.08 6.57 -29.13
CA LYS A 243 -13.57 5.34 -29.76
C LYS A 243 -12.05 5.28 -29.72
N ASN A 244 -11.37 6.40 -29.93
CA ASN A 244 -9.92 6.48 -29.83
C ASN A 244 -9.44 6.09 -28.42
N TYR A 245 -10.05 6.63 -27.36
CA TYR A 245 -9.73 6.23 -25.99
C TYR A 245 -9.91 4.72 -25.76
N LEU A 246 -10.96 4.10 -26.30
CA LEU A 246 -11.17 2.65 -26.19
C LEU A 246 -10.02 1.87 -26.82
N TYR A 247 -9.70 2.15 -28.08
CA TYR A 247 -8.66 1.43 -28.81
C TYR A 247 -7.25 1.74 -28.30
N TYR A 248 -7.01 2.96 -27.82
CA TYR A 248 -5.74 3.32 -27.20
C TYR A 248 -5.57 2.67 -25.83
N GLY A 249 -6.63 2.63 -25.02
CA GLY A 249 -6.64 1.86 -23.77
C GLY A 249 -6.38 0.38 -24.01
N LYS A 250 -6.97 -0.21 -25.06
CA LYS A 250 -6.71 -1.60 -25.45
C LYS A 250 -5.26 -1.82 -25.88
N TYR A 251 -4.70 -0.93 -26.69
CA TYR A 251 -3.29 -0.97 -27.08
C TYR A 251 -2.36 -0.93 -25.86
N LEU A 252 -2.60 0.00 -24.92
CA LEU A 252 -1.81 0.09 -23.69
C LEU A 252 -1.92 -1.18 -22.84
N ALA A 253 -3.09 -1.80 -22.77
CA ALA A 253 -3.29 -3.06 -22.05
C ALA A 253 -2.52 -4.22 -22.71
N SER A 254 -2.47 -4.28 -24.04
CA SER A 254 -1.66 -5.26 -24.78
C SER A 254 -0.15 -5.08 -24.52
N ASP A 255 0.31 -3.84 -24.40
CA ASP A 255 1.69 -3.49 -24.01
C ASP A 255 1.94 -3.58 -22.49
N LEU A 256 1.06 -4.26 -21.74
CA LEU A 256 1.14 -4.49 -20.29
C LEU A 256 1.17 -3.22 -19.43
N LYS A 257 0.81 -2.06 -20.00
CA LYS A 257 0.72 -0.75 -19.32
C LYS A 257 -0.66 -0.56 -18.72
N TYR A 258 -1.04 -1.45 -17.81
CA TYR A 258 -2.40 -1.53 -17.28
C TYR A 258 -2.87 -0.27 -16.54
N ASN A 259 -1.99 0.44 -15.84
CA ASN A 259 -2.35 1.71 -15.19
C ASN A 259 -2.73 2.78 -16.22
N ASP A 260 -1.92 2.92 -17.27
CA ASP A 260 -2.16 3.88 -18.34
C ASP A 260 -3.42 3.51 -19.11
N ALA A 261 -3.60 2.21 -19.40
CA ALA A 261 -4.81 1.67 -20.01
C ALA A 261 -6.07 2.01 -19.20
N LEU A 262 -6.08 1.70 -17.90
CA LEU A 262 -7.20 2.00 -17.02
C LEU A 262 -7.49 3.51 -16.96
N SER A 263 -6.45 4.34 -16.83
CA SER A 263 -6.60 5.80 -16.79
C SER A 263 -7.16 6.38 -18.10
N THR A 264 -6.84 5.76 -19.24
CA THR A 264 -7.37 6.12 -20.56
C THR A 264 -8.84 5.73 -20.67
N LEU A 265 -9.18 4.50 -20.27
CA LEU A 265 -10.55 4.00 -20.32
C LEU A 265 -11.50 4.80 -19.42
N LEU A 266 -11.04 5.23 -18.25
CA LEU A 266 -11.84 6.04 -17.33
C LEU A 266 -12.13 7.47 -17.83
N GLN A 267 -11.49 7.91 -18.93
CA GLN A 267 -11.84 9.17 -19.59
C GLN A 267 -13.04 9.05 -20.54
N ILE A 268 -13.51 7.83 -20.81
CA ILE A 268 -14.60 7.60 -21.75
C ILE A 268 -15.94 8.05 -21.17
N GLU A 269 -16.61 8.94 -21.91
CA GLU A 269 -17.99 9.36 -21.68
C GLU A 269 -18.92 8.47 -22.53
N LEU A 270 -19.43 7.38 -21.94
CA LEU A 270 -20.18 6.33 -22.67
C LEU A 270 -21.40 6.87 -23.43
N GLU A 271 -22.07 7.89 -22.91
CA GLU A 271 -23.20 8.55 -23.55
C GLU A 271 -22.84 9.31 -24.83
N LYS A 272 -21.58 9.71 -25.00
CA LYS A 272 -21.04 10.36 -26.20
C LYS A 272 -20.42 9.36 -27.18
N ALA A 273 -20.12 8.15 -26.71
CA ALA A 273 -19.30 7.20 -27.43
C ALA A 273 -20.05 6.46 -28.55
N PHE A 274 -21.36 6.27 -28.40
CA PHE A 274 -22.21 5.49 -29.31
C PHE A 274 -21.57 4.14 -29.68
N PHE A 275 -21.00 3.46 -28.68
CA PHE A 275 -20.36 2.17 -28.86
C PHE A 275 -21.36 1.11 -29.34
N THR A 276 -20.91 0.28 -30.28
CA THR A 276 -21.59 -0.96 -30.63
C THR A 276 -21.51 -1.94 -29.47
N GLU A 277 -22.34 -3.00 -29.50
CA GLU A 277 -22.28 -4.06 -28.49
C GLU A 277 -20.88 -4.70 -28.40
N SER A 278 -20.18 -4.85 -29.52
CA SER A 278 -18.80 -5.38 -29.53
C SER A 278 -17.80 -4.41 -28.91
N GLU A 279 -17.98 -3.10 -29.10
CA GLU A 279 -17.11 -2.07 -28.50
C GLU A 279 -17.35 -1.93 -27.00
N LEU A 280 -18.61 -2.03 -26.54
CA LEU A 280 -18.94 -2.09 -25.11
C LEU A 280 -18.31 -3.32 -24.44
N LYS A 281 -18.42 -4.49 -25.09
CA LYS A 281 -17.77 -5.70 -24.60
C LYS A 281 -16.24 -5.54 -24.52
N LEU A 282 -15.63 -4.97 -25.56
CA LEU A 282 -14.18 -4.69 -25.56
C LEU A 282 -13.79 -3.73 -24.44
N TYR A 283 -14.60 -2.69 -24.19
CA TYR A 283 -14.40 -1.75 -23.09
C TYR A 283 -14.41 -2.45 -21.74
N ASP A 284 -15.46 -3.23 -21.46
CA ASP A 284 -15.61 -3.96 -20.20
C ASP A 284 -14.47 -4.96 -19.98
N GLU A 285 -14.14 -5.78 -20.99
CA GLU A 285 -13.05 -6.76 -20.91
C GLU A 285 -11.68 -6.11 -20.67
N THR A 286 -11.41 -4.97 -21.33
CA THR A 286 -10.12 -4.27 -21.17
C THR A 286 -10.02 -3.60 -19.80
N LEU A 287 -11.13 -3.06 -19.30
CA LEU A 287 -11.21 -2.47 -17.97
C LEU A 287 -11.01 -3.54 -16.89
N GLU A 288 -11.66 -4.71 -17.02
CA GLU A 288 -11.49 -5.84 -16.11
C GLU A 288 -10.06 -6.39 -16.13
N LEU A 289 -9.49 -6.62 -17.32
CA LEU A 289 -8.10 -7.08 -17.48
C LEU A 289 -7.11 -6.13 -16.81
N SER A 290 -7.30 -4.82 -17.01
CA SER A 290 -6.41 -3.80 -16.44
C SER A 290 -6.49 -3.78 -14.92
N ARG A 291 -7.69 -3.77 -14.35
CA ARG A 291 -7.88 -3.79 -12.88
C ARG A 291 -7.32 -5.07 -12.26
N MET A 292 -7.52 -6.23 -12.91
CA MET A 292 -6.99 -7.51 -12.45
C MET A 292 -5.47 -7.47 -12.32
N ASN A 293 -4.77 -7.02 -13.37
CA ASN A 293 -3.30 -6.98 -13.37
C ASN A 293 -2.74 -5.92 -12.42
N ILE A 294 -3.41 -4.77 -12.29
CA ILE A 294 -3.07 -3.76 -11.28
C ILE A 294 -3.20 -4.36 -9.88
N ALA A 295 -4.28 -5.08 -9.58
CA ALA A 295 -4.50 -5.73 -8.30
C ALA A 295 -3.41 -6.76 -7.99
N ILE A 296 -2.99 -7.57 -8.96
CA ILE A 296 -1.87 -8.52 -8.80
C ILE A 296 -0.57 -7.79 -8.45
N SER A 297 -0.26 -6.70 -9.16
CA SER A 297 0.93 -5.88 -8.88
C SER A 297 0.91 -5.27 -7.48
N LEU A 298 -0.22 -4.66 -7.10
CA LEU A 298 -0.44 -4.11 -5.76
C LEU A 298 -0.32 -5.17 -4.68
N TYR A 299 -0.89 -6.36 -4.91
CA TYR A 299 -0.86 -7.47 -3.96
C TYR A 299 0.57 -7.95 -3.70
N ASN A 300 1.35 -8.14 -4.77
CA ASN A 300 2.76 -8.55 -4.67
C ASN A 300 3.60 -7.49 -3.93
N SER A 301 3.40 -6.22 -4.28
CA SER A 301 4.06 -5.10 -3.61
C SER A 301 3.65 -4.99 -2.13
N GLY A 302 2.36 -5.14 -1.84
CA GLY A 302 1.80 -5.13 -0.50
C GLY A 302 2.34 -6.27 0.36
N ASN A 303 2.48 -7.48 -0.18
CA ASN A 303 3.08 -8.61 0.51
C ASN A 303 4.54 -8.37 0.86
N LYS A 304 5.32 -7.79 -0.05
CA LYS A 304 6.71 -7.42 0.22
C LYS A 304 6.80 -6.40 1.35
N LEU A 305 6.00 -5.35 1.29
CA LEU A 305 5.95 -4.32 2.34
C LEU A 305 5.49 -4.88 3.69
N TYR A 306 4.53 -5.81 3.66
CA TYR A 306 4.05 -6.51 4.85
C TYR A 306 5.17 -7.34 5.51
N GLN A 307 5.95 -8.08 4.71
CA GLN A 307 7.11 -8.85 5.19
C GLN A 307 8.21 -7.93 5.75
N ASP A 308 8.38 -6.75 5.16
CA ASP A 308 9.29 -5.70 5.62
C ASP A 308 8.76 -4.92 6.85
N LEU A 309 7.60 -5.32 7.42
CA LEU A 309 6.93 -4.68 8.55
C LEU A 309 6.50 -3.21 8.28
N LYS A 310 6.43 -2.82 7.01
CA LYS A 310 5.96 -1.51 6.54
C LYS A 310 4.45 -1.52 6.39
N TYR A 311 3.76 -1.66 7.52
CA TYR A 311 2.32 -1.92 7.55
C TYR A 311 1.47 -0.78 6.97
N LYS A 312 1.91 0.48 7.07
CA LYS A 312 1.15 1.61 6.51
C LYS A 312 1.17 1.60 4.98
N GLU A 313 2.33 1.36 4.39
CA GLU A 313 2.50 1.26 2.94
C GLU A 313 1.84 -0.02 2.40
N ALA A 314 1.99 -1.14 3.12
CA ALA A 314 1.29 -2.39 2.78
C ALA A 314 -0.23 -2.22 2.84
N PHE A 315 -0.75 -1.56 3.88
CA PHE A 315 -2.17 -1.21 3.99
C PHE A 315 -2.64 -0.44 2.76
N SER A 316 -1.91 0.61 2.36
CA SER A 316 -2.26 1.41 1.18
C SER A 316 -2.43 0.54 -0.06
N ASN A 317 -1.49 -0.37 -0.33
CA ASN A 317 -1.57 -1.24 -1.51
C ASN A 317 -2.79 -2.17 -1.46
N PHE A 318 -3.03 -2.83 -0.32
CA PHE A 318 -4.18 -3.72 -0.20
C PHE A 318 -5.51 -2.97 -0.19
N TYR A 319 -5.54 -1.75 0.33
CA TYR A 319 -6.70 -0.87 0.33
C TYR A 319 -7.06 -0.42 -1.09
N GLU A 320 -6.08 -0.10 -1.94
CA GLU A 320 -6.33 0.20 -3.35
C GLU A 320 -6.96 -0.98 -4.10
N ILE A 321 -6.57 -2.21 -3.80
CA ILE A 321 -7.23 -3.41 -4.34
C ILE A 321 -8.71 -3.42 -3.93
N TRP A 322 -8.99 -3.17 -2.66
CA TRP A 322 -10.36 -3.14 -2.17
C TRP A 322 -11.20 -2.01 -2.80
N ASN A 323 -10.61 -0.85 -3.09
CA ASN A 323 -11.29 0.26 -3.77
C ASN A 323 -11.74 -0.09 -5.19
N TYR A 324 -11.00 -0.94 -5.90
CA TYR A 324 -11.41 -1.43 -7.22
C TYR A 324 -12.57 -2.44 -7.15
N TYR A 325 -12.73 -3.11 -6.01
CA TYR A 325 -13.72 -4.15 -5.75
C TYR A 325 -14.45 -3.91 -4.42
N PRO A 326 -15.16 -2.77 -4.29
CA PRO A 326 -15.64 -2.29 -2.99
C PRO A 326 -16.82 -3.07 -2.42
N ASP A 327 -17.42 -4.00 -3.19
CA ASP A 327 -18.59 -4.74 -2.78
C ASP A 327 -18.55 -6.22 -3.16
N TYR A 328 -19.36 -7.00 -2.44
CA TYR A 328 -19.51 -8.44 -2.66
C TYR A 328 -20.02 -8.81 -4.04
N GLN A 329 -20.82 -7.96 -4.70
CA GLN A 329 -21.42 -8.31 -5.99
C GLN A 329 -20.35 -8.35 -7.08
N LEU A 330 -19.36 -7.45 -7.01
CA LEU A 330 -18.21 -7.48 -7.89
C LEU A 330 -17.30 -8.68 -7.61
N VAL A 331 -17.08 -9.04 -6.35
CA VAL A 331 -16.25 -10.21 -5.99
C VAL A 331 -16.96 -11.53 -6.36
N ALA A 332 -18.27 -11.62 -6.17
CA ALA A 332 -19.08 -12.80 -6.48
C ALA A 332 -19.03 -13.18 -7.97
N LYS A 333 -18.90 -12.20 -8.88
CA LYS A 333 -18.65 -12.47 -10.31
C LYS A 333 -17.40 -13.34 -10.53
N TRP A 334 -16.42 -13.21 -9.65
CA TRP A 334 -15.14 -13.91 -9.72
C TRP A 334 -15.08 -15.15 -8.82
N GLU A 335 -16.16 -15.56 -8.14
CA GLU A 335 -16.14 -16.79 -7.35
C GLU A 335 -15.99 -18.05 -8.23
N GLY A 336 -16.38 -17.96 -9.51
CA GLY A 336 -16.03 -18.98 -10.52
C GLY A 336 -14.55 -18.99 -10.92
N ASN A 337 -13.80 -17.92 -10.61
CA ASN A 337 -12.34 -17.80 -10.76
C ASN A 337 -11.70 -17.74 -9.36
N THR A 338 -11.54 -18.91 -8.75
CA THR A 338 -11.07 -19.06 -7.37
C THR A 338 -9.73 -18.37 -7.11
N VAL A 339 -8.85 -18.26 -8.11
CA VAL A 339 -7.56 -17.56 -7.97
C VAL A 339 -7.77 -16.08 -7.67
N TYR A 340 -8.69 -15.43 -8.40
CA TYR A 340 -8.86 -13.98 -8.31
C TYR A 340 -9.69 -13.57 -7.09
N SER A 341 -10.82 -14.25 -6.85
CA SER A 341 -11.62 -14.01 -5.65
C SER A 341 -10.81 -14.23 -4.37
N ASN A 342 -9.97 -15.28 -4.31
CA ASN A 342 -9.07 -15.50 -3.19
C ASN A 342 -8.02 -14.39 -3.04
N LEU A 343 -7.50 -13.83 -4.15
CA LEU A 343 -6.58 -12.69 -4.09
C LEU A 343 -7.25 -11.48 -3.45
N VAL A 344 -8.50 -11.17 -3.82
CA VAL A 344 -9.24 -10.05 -3.22
C VAL A 344 -9.49 -10.29 -1.74
N TYR A 345 -10.00 -11.46 -1.35
CA TYR A 345 -10.26 -11.76 0.06
C TYR A 345 -8.97 -11.79 0.90
N ASP A 346 -7.88 -12.34 0.38
CA ASP A 346 -6.58 -12.30 1.07
C ASP A 346 -6.01 -10.88 1.15
N SER A 347 -6.23 -10.05 0.14
CA SER A 347 -5.88 -8.62 0.19
C SER A 347 -6.63 -7.92 1.32
N VAL A 348 -7.95 -8.12 1.43
CA VAL A 348 -8.74 -7.54 2.53
C VAL A 348 -8.29 -8.09 3.89
N TYR A 349 -7.91 -9.38 3.96
CA TYR A 349 -7.43 -9.99 5.19
C TYR A 349 -6.12 -9.35 5.64
N LYS A 350 -5.16 -9.20 4.72
CA LYS A 350 -3.86 -8.59 4.99
C LYS A 350 -3.97 -7.09 5.23
N MET A 351 -4.84 -6.39 4.52
CA MET A 351 -5.22 -5.01 4.82
C MET A 351 -5.71 -4.89 6.26
N SER A 352 -6.61 -5.77 6.69
CA SER A 352 -7.16 -5.76 8.06
C SER A 352 -6.08 -6.07 9.10
N ARG A 353 -5.15 -6.98 8.79
CA ARG A 353 -3.98 -7.21 9.64
C ARG A 353 -3.07 -5.99 9.72
N CYS A 354 -2.78 -5.33 8.60
CA CYS A 354 -2.02 -4.09 8.60
C CYS A 354 -2.73 -3.02 9.44
N ALA A 355 -4.05 -2.85 9.25
CA ALA A 355 -4.89 -1.91 9.99
C ALA A 355 -4.78 -2.15 11.50
N TYR A 356 -4.85 -3.41 11.94
CA TYR A 356 -4.62 -3.77 13.34
C TYR A 356 -3.22 -3.35 13.83
N GLU A 357 -2.16 -3.63 13.07
CA GLU A 357 -0.78 -3.31 13.47
C GLU A 357 -0.49 -1.79 13.50
N ILE A 358 -1.22 -0.99 12.73
CA ILE A 358 -1.14 0.48 12.76
C ILE A 358 -2.09 1.12 13.79
N GLY A 359 -2.94 0.33 14.46
CA GLY A 359 -3.88 0.79 15.49
C GLY A 359 -5.27 1.22 14.97
N GLU A 360 -5.54 1.01 13.69
CA GLU A 360 -6.83 1.30 13.04
C GLU A 360 -7.79 0.10 13.22
N PHE A 361 -8.18 -0.15 14.46
CA PHE A 361 -8.90 -1.36 14.85
C PHE A 361 -10.30 -1.47 14.22
N ASN A 362 -11.03 -0.36 14.08
CA ASN A 362 -12.35 -0.36 13.43
C ASN A 362 -12.25 -0.80 11.97
N THR A 363 -11.25 -0.30 11.23
CA THR A 363 -10.99 -0.72 9.85
C THR A 363 -10.65 -2.21 9.78
N ALA A 364 -9.85 -2.71 10.72
CA ALA A 364 -9.54 -4.14 10.80
C ALA A 364 -10.81 -4.99 11.03
N ILE A 365 -11.69 -4.58 11.96
CA ILE A 365 -12.96 -5.25 12.25
C ILE A 365 -13.84 -5.28 10.99
N SER A 366 -14.04 -4.13 10.32
CA SER A 366 -14.85 -4.06 9.11
C SER A 366 -14.35 -4.98 8.01
N GLY A 367 -13.04 -5.08 7.81
CA GLY A 367 -12.47 -5.97 6.81
C GLY A 367 -12.57 -7.46 7.17
N TYR A 368 -12.42 -7.83 8.45
CA TYR A 368 -12.66 -9.22 8.89
C TYR A 368 -14.12 -9.62 8.76
N GLU A 369 -15.05 -8.76 9.16
CA GLU A 369 -16.48 -8.98 8.97
C GLU A 369 -16.85 -9.06 7.49
N PHE A 370 -16.18 -8.26 6.66
CA PHE A 370 -16.38 -8.33 5.22
C PHE A 370 -16.08 -9.76 4.71
N ILE A 371 -14.94 -10.32 5.09
CA ILE A 371 -14.56 -11.66 4.63
C ILE A 371 -15.49 -12.72 5.25
N GLU A 372 -15.79 -12.65 6.55
CA GLU A 372 -16.64 -13.63 7.23
C GLU A 372 -18.04 -13.72 6.58
N LYS A 373 -18.68 -12.57 6.30
CA LYS A 373 -20.02 -12.52 5.68
C LYS A 373 -20.04 -13.04 4.23
N SER A 374 -18.89 -13.13 3.55
CA SER A 374 -18.84 -13.67 2.17
C SER A 374 -19.20 -15.15 2.08
N ASN A 375 -18.94 -15.93 3.14
CA ASN A 375 -18.98 -17.40 3.11
C ASN A 375 -18.16 -18.02 1.96
N SER A 376 -17.15 -17.30 1.44
CA SER A 376 -16.28 -17.78 0.36
C SER A 376 -15.42 -18.97 0.78
N GLU A 377 -14.87 -19.70 -0.19
CA GLU A 377 -13.89 -20.77 0.08
C GLU A 377 -12.72 -20.23 0.91
N PHE A 378 -12.23 -19.02 0.59
CA PHE A 378 -11.21 -18.33 1.37
C PHE A 378 -11.65 -18.11 2.82
N ALA A 379 -12.86 -17.59 3.03
CA ALA A 379 -13.37 -17.33 4.38
C ALA A 379 -13.46 -18.62 5.20
N ASN A 380 -13.99 -19.69 4.61
CA ASN A 380 -14.12 -20.99 5.27
C ASN A 380 -12.75 -21.62 5.58
N ALA A 381 -11.79 -21.51 4.67
CA ALA A 381 -10.44 -22.03 4.87
C ALA A 381 -9.65 -21.26 5.95
N ASN A 382 -10.00 -20.01 6.22
CA ASN A 382 -9.28 -19.13 7.15
C ASN A 382 -10.12 -18.72 8.38
N ILE A 383 -11.24 -19.41 8.63
CA ILE A 383 -12.25 -18.99 9.60
C ILE A 383 -11.70 -18.85 11.03
N GLU A 384 -10.85 -19.77 11.48
CA GLU A 384 -10.22 -19.71 12.80
C GLU A 384 -9.31 -18.47 12.95
N GLY A 385 -8.56 -18.13 11.90
CA GLY A 385 -7.71 -16.94 11.85
C GLY A 385 -8.53 -15.65 11.84
N LEU A 386 -9.59 -15.62 11.02
CA LEU A 386 -10.52 -14.48 10.96
C LEU A 386 -11.14 -14.18 12.33
N ILE A 387 -11.66 -15.20 13.02
CA ILE A 387 -12.27 -15.05 14.35
C ILE A 387 -11.21 -14.58 15.36
N TYR A 388 -10.03 -15.20 15.38
CA TYR A 388 -8.95 -14.83 16.30
C TYR A 388 -8.46 -13.38 16.10
N HIS A 389 -8.23 -12.97 14.86
CA HIS A 389 -7.76 -11.61 14.56
C HIS A 389 -8.85 -10.56 14.77
N SER A 390 -10.11 -10.89 14.49
CA SER A 390 -11.25 -10.06 14.87
C SER A 390 -11.31 -9.87 16.39
N ALA A 391 -11.15 -10.94 17.18
CA ALA A 391 -11.10 -10.86 18.65
C ALA A 391 -10.00 -9.91 19.16
N LYS A 392 -8.80 -9.97 18.56
CA LYS A 392 -7.71 -9.04 18.87
C LYS A 392 -8.10 -7.58 18.57
N ALA A 393 -8.75 -7.33 17.43
CA ALA A 393 -9.16 -5.97 17.06
C ALA A 393 -10.25 -5.43 17.98
N TYR A 394 -11.25 -6.25 18.34
CA TYR A 394 -12.25 -5.90 19.35
C TYR A 394 -11.62 -5.60 20.73
N ALA A 395 -10.62 -6.37 21.16
CA ALA A 395 -9.86 -6.05 22.37
C ALA A 395 -9.08 -4.72 22.25
N GLY A 396 -8.66 -4.37 21.03
CA GLY A 396 -7.97 -3.11 20.72
C GLY A 396 -8.85 -1.87 20.90
N ILE A 397 -10.15 -1.97 20.62
CA ILE A 397 -11.16 -0.93 20.90
C ILE A 397 -11.78 -1.06 22.30
N GLU A 398 -11.19 -1.91 23.17
CA GLU A 398 -11.66 -2.17 24.54
C GLU A 398 -13.06 -2.79 24.63
N ASP A 399 -13.59 -3.34 23.54
CA ASP A 399 -14.77 -4.21 23.58
C ASP A 399 -14.35 -5.61 24.05
N TYR A 400 -14.04 -5.68 25.34
CA TYR A 400 -13.58 -6.90 26.00
C TYR A 400 -14.66 -7.98 26.03
N VAL A 401 -15.94 -7.62 26.02
CA VAL A 401 -17.04 -8.60 25.98
C VAL A 401 -17.04 -9.32 24.63
N LYS A 402 -16.97 -8.57 23.53
CA LYS A 402 -16.93 -9.18 22.20
C LYS A 402 -15.63 -9.95 21.97
N ALA A 403 -14.50 -9.40 22.42
CA ALA A 403 -13.22 -10.09 22.35
C ALA A 403 -13.24 -11.43 23.11
N GLU A 404 -13.79 -11.45 24.32
CA GLU A 404 -13.94 -12.67 25.13
C GLU A 404 -14.75 -13.74 24.37
N GLN A 405 -15.91 -13.35 23.81
CA GLN A 405 -16.77 -14.24 23.04
C GLN A 405 -16.03 -14.86 21.85
N LEU A 406 -15.28 -14.06 21.09
CA LEU A 406 -14.58 -14.53 19.90
C LEU A 406 -13.36 -15.40 20.26
N PHE A 407 -12.60 -15.08 21.31
CA PHE A 407 -11.52 -15.97 21.77
C PHE A 407 -12.07 -17.32 22.25
N GLN A 408 -13.18 -17.32 22.98
CA GLN A 408 -13.87 -18.55 23.38
C GLN A 408 -14.35 -19.35 22.16
N LYS A 409 -14.86 -18.67 21.11
CA LYS A 409 -15.25 -19.31 19.86
C LYS A 409 -14.08 -20.07 19.22
N VAL A 410 -12.89 -19.47 19.12
CA VAL A 410 -11.68 -20.16 18.63
C VAL A 410 -11.38 -21.41 19.45
N ILE A 411 -11.40 -21.30 20.79
CA ILE A 411 -11.05 -22.40 21.69
C ILE A 411 -12.04 -23.55 21.61
N ASN A 412 -13.35 -23.24 21.54
CA ASN A 412 -14.41 -24.23 21.66
C ASN A 412 -14.75 -24.88 20.31
N GLU A 413 -14.80 -24.09 19.24
CA GLU A 413 -15.19 -24.58 17.90
C GLU A 413 -14.00 -25.11 17.11
N TYR A 414 -12.78 -24.64 17.40
CA TYR A 414 -11.55 -25.02 16.68
C TYR A 414 -10.45 -25.53 17.63
N PRO A 415 -10.72 -26.56 18.46
CA PRO A 415 -9.81 -26.98 19.54
C PRO A 415 -8.45 -27.51 19.06
N ASN A 416 -8.32 -27.86 17.78
CA ASN A 416 -7.07 -28.33 17.16
C ASN A 416 -6.27 -27.22 16.46
N SER A 417 -6.79 -25.99 16.42
CA SER A 417 -6.08 -24.87 15.80
C SER A 417 -4.81 -24.52 16.58
N GLU A 418 -3.74 -24.16 15.87
CA GLU A 418 -2.53 -23.60 16.48
C GLU A 418 -2.81 -22.29 17.25
N LEU A 419 -3.93 -21.63 16.94
CA LEU A 419 -4.36 -20.38 17.57
C LEU A 419 -4.94 -20.60 18.97
N VAL A 420 -5.29 -21.82 19.38
CA VAL A 420 -5.95 -22.09 20.67
C VAL A 420 -5.08 -21.66 21.85
N THR A 421 -3.77 -21.92 21.80
CA THR A 421 -2.85 -21.51 22.87
C THR A 421 -2.82 -20.00 23.02
N TYR A 422 -2.66 -19.28 21.91
CA TYR A 422 -2.68 -17.82 21.91
C TYR A 422 -4.05 -17.25 22.32
N ALA A 423 -5.15 -17.87 21.89
CA ALA A 423 -6.49 -17.47 22.26
C ALA A 423 -6.73 -17.61 23.77
N LYS A 424 -6.24 -18.67 24.41
CA LYS A 424 -6.32 -18.85 25.88
C LYS A 424 -5.57 -17.77 26.65
N GLU A 425 -4.35 -17.45 26.22
CA GLU A 425 -3.56 -16.37 26.83
C GLU A 425 -4.27 -15.02 26.72
N ARG A 426 -4.79 -14.71 25.52
CA ARG A 426 -5.51 -13.46 25.28
C ARG A 426 -6.85 -13.40 26.00
N LEU A 427 -7.56 -14.52 26.08
CA LEU A 427 -8.79 -14.65 26.85
C LEU A 427 -8.56 -14.31 28.33
N SER A 428 -7.51 -14.86 28.95
CA SER A 428 -7.15 -14.53 30.34
C SER A 428 -6.93 -13.02 30.51
N ALA A 429 -6.15 -12.40 29.62
CA ALA A 429 -5.88 -10.96 29.68
C ALA A 429 -7.14 -10.09 29.50
N VAL A 430 -8.09 -10.54 28.68
CA VAL A 430 -9.38 -9.87 28.48
C VAL A 430 -10.31 -10.08 29.69
N GLN A 431 -10.29 -11.26 30.31
CA GLN A 431 -11.07 -11.56 31.52
C GLN A 431 -10.60 -10.76 32.73
N ASP A 432 -9.29 -10.59 32.89
CA ASP A 432 -8.73 -9.70 33.92
C ASP A 432 -9.26 -8.25 33.75
N LYS A 433 -9.37 -7.78 32.49
CA LYS A 433 -9.93 -6.45 32.18
C LYS A 433 -11.42 -6.33 32.49
N LEU A 434 -12.14 -7.43 32.41
CA LEU A 434 -13.54 -7.54 32.82
C LEU A 434 -13.71 -7.75 34.33
N GLY A 435 -12.63 -7.96 35.08
CA GLY A 435 -12.64 -8.21 36.52
C GLY A 435 -13.12 -9.62 36.90
N ARG A 436 -12.80 -10.63 36.09
CA ARG A 436 -13.18 -12.03 36.31
C ARG A 436 -12.01 -12.91 36.73
#